data_AF-B7K1C9-F1
#
_entry.id   AF-B7K1C9-F1
#
_cell.length_a   1.000
_cell.length_b   1.000
_cell.length_c   1.000
_cell.angle_alpha   90.00
_cell.angle_beta   90.00
_cell.angle_gamma   90.00
#
_symmetry.space_group_name_H-M   'P 1'
#
loop_
_entity.id
_entity.type
_entity.pdbx_description
1 polymer ?
#
loop_
_entity_poly.entity_id
_entity_poly.type
_entity_poly.pdbx_seq_one_letter_code
_entity_poly.pdbx_strand_id
1 'polypeptide(L)'
;MLEYNFRGSYKIMPNNSTETRAINRPPSDGSELIPAEVTAKIDNKGNSFVDQSLADGYTVDDEGIINNYAIEPEEYRATYPAPYEQRRYLVQGAIAIVFVAFIVWVAFTVS
;
A
#
# COMPACT_ATOMS: atom_id res chain seq x y z
N MET A 1 10.40 -85.46 -3.27
CA MET A 1 9.02 -85.59 -2.77
C MET A 1 8.90 -84.66 -1.57
N LEU A 2 8.09 -83.60 -1.52
CA LEU A 2 6.95 -83.14 -2.31
C LEU A 2 6.92 -81.60 -2.28
N GLU A 3 6.37 -81.03 -3.34
CA GLU A 3 6.13 -79.60 -3.55
C GLU A 3 4.86 -79.17 -2.82
N TYR A 4 4.90 -78.05 -2.10
CA TYR A 4 3.68 -77.42 -1.54
C TYR A 4 3.63 -75.95 -1.95
N ASN A 5 2.83 -75.71 -2.99
CA ASN A 5 2.46 -74.41 -3.52
C ASN A 5 1.45 -73.73 -2.58
N PHE A 6 1.80 -72.59 -1.97
CA PHE A 6 0.83 -71.72 -1.30
C PHE A 6 0.67 -70.41 -2.08
N ARG A 7 -0.27 -70.40 -3.03
CA ARG A 7 -0.60 -69.23 -3.85
C ARG A 7 -1.58 -68.32 -3.09
N GLY A 8 -1.05 -67.37 -2.33
CA GLY A 8 -1.84 -66.26 -1.75
C GLY A 8 -1.57 -64.97 -2.51
N SER A 9 -2.47 -64.57 -3.42
CA SER A 9 -2.42 -63.28 -4.09
C SER A 9 -2.87 -62.17 -3.13
N TYR A 10 -1.95 -61.42 -2.54
CA TYR A 10 -2.31 -60.22 -1.80
C TYR A 10 -2.54 -59.06 -2.77
N LYS A 11 -3.78 -58.58 -2.82
CA LYS A 11 -4.18 -57.38 -3.57
C LYS A 11 -3.67 -56.16 -2.81
N ILE A 12 -2.63 -55.52 -3.31
CA ILE A 12 -2.15 -54.23 -2.78
C ILE A 12 -3.29 -53.21 -2.94
N MET A 13 -3.87 -52.75 -1.84
CA MET A 13 -4.74 -51.57 -1.85
C MET A 13 -3.86 -50.33 -1.99
N PRO A 14 -4.19 -49.38 -2.89
CA PRO A 14 -3.42 -48.15 -3.02
C PRO A 14 -3.53 -47.35 -1.71
N ASN A 15 -2.37 -46.98 -1.16
CA ASN A 15 -2.29 -46.13 0.03
C ASN A 15 -2.80 -44.73 -0.32
N ASN A 16 -3.75 -44.20 0.46
CA ASN A 16 -4.25 -42.84 0.31
C ASN A 16 -3.33 -41.86 1.05
N SER A 17 -2.09 -41.82 0.63
CA SER A 17 -1.02 -41.09 1.30
C SER A 17 -1.06 -39.62 0.87
N THR A 18 -1.76 -38.80 1.67
CA THR A 18 -1.43 -37.38 1.81
C THR A 18 0.07 -37.17 2.03
N GLU A 19 0.77 -38.16 2.63
CA GLU A 19 2.23 -38.22 2.73
C GLU A 19 2.97 -38.40 1.39
N THR A 20 2.48 -39.23 0.45
CA THR A 20 3.14 -39.39 -0.87
C THR A 20 3.01 -38.12 -1.71
N ARG A 21 1.97 -37.31 -1.48
CA ARG A 21 1.84 -35.98 -2.09
C ARG A 21 2.82 -34.94 -1.51
N ALA A 22 3.35 -35.14 -0.31
CA ALA A 22 4.41 -34.29 0.25
C ALA A 22 5.80 -34.72 -0.27
N ILE A 23 6.02 -36.02 -0.49
CA ILE A 23 7.29 -36.58 -0.99
C ILE A 23 7.57 -36.22 -2.46
N ASN A 24 6.53 -36.02 -3.27
CA ASN A 24 6.66 -35.68 -4.70
C ASN A 24 6.73 -34.17 -4.99
N ARG A 25 6.95 -33.32 -3.98
CA ARG A 25 7.23 -31.90 -4.24
C ARG A 25 8.71 -31.78 -4.59
N PRO A 26 9.06 -31.15 -5.73
CA PRO A 26 10.46 -30.90 -6.03
C PRO A 26 11.11 -30.17 -4.85
N PRO A 27 12.40 -30.43 -4.55
CA PRO A 27 13.11 -29.74 -3.49
C PRO A 27 12.93 -28.23 -3.67
N SER A 28 12.51 -27.56 -2.60
CA SER A 28 12.43 -26.10 -2.55
C SER A 28 13.77 -25.53 -3.00
N ASP A 29 13.76 -24.80 -4.10
CA ASP A 29 14.93 -24.17 -4.71
C ASP A 29 15.19 -22.77 -4.13
N GLY A 30 14.36 -22.35 -3.17
CA GLY A 30 14.40 -21.02 -2.57
C GLY A 30 13.72 -19.94 -3.40
N SER A 31 13.26 -20.24 -4.63
CA SER A 31 12.59 -19.28 -5.51
C SER A 31 11.23 -18.84 -4.97
N GLU A 32 10.58 -19.69 -4.16
CA GLU A 32 9.32 -19.37 -3.45
C GLU A 32 9.49 -18.42 -2.25
N LEU A 33 10.73 -18.19 -1.80
CA LEU A 33 11.04 -17.22 -0.73
C LEU A 33 11.25 -15.82 -1.28
N ILE A 34 11.41 -15.70 -2.60
CA ILE A 34 11.42 -14.42 -3.29
C ILE A 34 9.98 -13.91 -3.25
N PRO A 35 9.68 -12.78 -2.59
CA PRO A 35 8.34 -12.23 -2.60
C PRO A 35 7.94 -11.88 -4.05
N ALA A 36 6.66 -12.04 -4.39
CA ALA A 36 6.18 -11.90 -5.77
C ALA A 36 6.50 -10.53 -6.40
N GLU A 37 6.71 -9.51 -5.57
CA GLU A 37 7.17 -8.18 -5.97
C GLU A 37 8.59 -8.16 -6.58
N VAL A 38 9.52 -8.98 -6.08
CA VAL A 38 10.88 -9.12 -6.61
C VAL A 38 10.88 -9.95 -7.90
N THR A 39 10.02 -10.96 -8.00
CA THR A 39 9.99 -11.91 -9.13
C THR A 39 9.45 -11.29 -10.43
N ALA A 40 8.70 -10.18 -10.35
CA ALA A 40 8.02 -9.62 -11.51
C ALA A 40 8.94 -8.97 -12.58
N LYS A 41 10.27 -8.90 -12.36
CA LYS A 41 11.15 -8.08 -13.21
C LYS A 41 12.53 -8.65 -13.56
N ILE A 42 12.64 -9.97 -13.64
CA ILE A 42 13.80 -10.64 -14.24
C ILE A 42 13.35 -11.26 -15.57
N ASP A 43 13.62 -10.57 -16.68
CA ASP A 43 13.54 -11.21 -17.99
C ASP A 43 14.63 -12.29 -18.11
N ASN A 44 14.37 -13.33 -18.92
CA ASN A 44 15.24 -14.51 -19.14
C ASN A 44 16.67 -14.19 -19.65
N LYS A 45 17.08 -12.92 -19.67
CA LYS A 45 18.37 -12.41 -20.14
C LYS A 45 19.25 -11.87 -19.01
N GLY A 46 18.80 -11.91 -17.75
CA GLY A 46 19.60 -11.47 -16.59
C GLY A 46 19.78 -9.95 -16.51
N ASN A 47 18.98 -9.19 -17.25
CA ASN A 47 19.02 -7.73 -17.20
C ASN A 47 17.98 -7.25 -16.19
N SER A 48 18.41 -6.99 -14.96
CA SER A 48 17.53 -6.39 -13.96
C SER A 48 16.99 -5.06 -14.51
N PHE A 49 15.69 -4.97 -14.73
CA PHE A 49 14.98 -3.78 -15.20
C PHE A 49 14.89 -2.69 -14.10
N VAL A 50 15.97 -2.53 -13.32
CA VAL A 50 16.15 -1.55 -12.25
C VAL A 50 16.11 -0.12 -12.82
N ASP A 51 16.32 0.05 -14.12
CA ASP A 51 16.38 1.35 -14.80
C ASP A 51 15.05 1.80 -15.45
N GLN A 52 13.93 1.14 -15.15
CA GLN A 52 12.63 1.75 -15.45
C GLN A 52 12.41 2.84 -14.42
N SER A 53 12.75 4.07 -14.80
CA SER A 53 12.30 5.31 -14.16
C SER A 53 10.84 5.12 -13.76
N LEU A 54 10.61 4.85 -12.47
CA LEU A 54 9.28 4.82 -11.92
C LEU A 54 8.67 6.21 -12.10
N ALA A 55 7.34 6.31 -12.09
CA ALA A 55 6.67 7.60 -12.17
C ALA A 55 7.23 8.56 -11.10
N ASP A 56 7.23 9.86 -11.41
CA ASP A 56 7.76 10.88 -10.51
C ASP A 56 7.15 10.73 -9.10
N GLY A 57 8.02 10.66 -8.09
CA GLY A 57 7.64 10.46 -6.69
C GLY A 57 7.74 9.02 -6.13
N TYR A 58 8.04 8.00 -6.94
CA TYR A 58 8.38 6.68 -6.40
C TYR A 58 9.88 6.54 -6.13
N THR A 59 10.22 5.91 -5.00
CA THR A 59 11.60 5.57 -4.65
C THR A 59 11.77 4.06 -4.60
N VAL A 60 12.95 3.59 -4.98
CA VAL A 60 13.36 2.18 -4.93
C VAL A 60 14.51 2.07 -3.94
N ASP A 61 14.50 1.06 -3.09
CA ASP A 61 15.61 0.76 -2.20
C ASP A 61 16.77 0.05 -2.93
N ASP A 62 17.87 -0.19 -2.19
CA ASP A 62 19.05 -0.88 -2.72
C ASP A 62 18.77 -2.35 -3.11
N GLU A 63 17.63 -2.91 -2.67
CA GLU A 63 17.16 -4.26 -2.96
C GLU A 63 16.24 -4.31 -4.19
N GLY A 64 15.86 -3.15 -4.75
CA GLY A 64 14.97 -3.08 -5.91
C GLY A 64 13.48 -3.09 -5.55
N ILE A 65 13.13 -2.97 -4.28
CA ILE A 65 11.74 -2.94 -3.78
C ILE A 65 11.20 -1.52 -3.84
N ILE A 66 9.96 -1.38 -4.29
CA ILE A 66 9.28 -0.08 -4.31
C ILE A 66 8.76 0.26 -2.91
N ASN A 67 9.00 1.50 -2.48
CA ASN A 67 8.43 1.99 -1.23
C ASN A 67 6.91 2.19 -1.37
N ASN A 68 6.12 1.53 -0.51
CA ASN A 68 4.65 1.68 -0.45
C ASN A 68 4.21 2.79 0.54
N TYR A 69 5.08 3.75 0.80
CA TYR A 69 4.72 4.92 1.61
C TYR A 69 4.05 5.98 0.74
N ALA A 70 3.12 6.71 1.34
CA ALA A 70 2.49 7.84 0.68
C ALA A 70 3.55 8.91 0.35
N ILE A 71 3.48 9.43 -0.87
CA ILE A 71 4.32 10.55 -1.31
C ILE A 71 3.83 11.80 -0.59
N GLU A 72 4.76 12.56 0.00
CA GLU A 72 4.42 13.84 0.59
C GLU A 72 4.01 14.81 -0.54
N PRO A 73 2.79 15.36 -0.50
CA PRO A 73 2.35 16.31 -1.53
C PRO A 73 3.21 17.57 -1.46
N GLU A 74 3.37 18.24 -2.60
CA GLU A 74 4.05 19.54 -2.62
C GLU A 74 3.37 20.52 -1.66
N GLU A 75 4.17 21.09 -0.75
CA GLU A 75 3.67 22.09 0.19
C GLU A 75 3.34 23.39 -0.55
N TYR A 76 2.06 23.77 -0.57
CA TYR A 76 1.62 25.05 -1.08
C TYR A 76 1.83 26.15 -0.04
N ARG A 77 2.62 27.16 -0.39
CA ARG A 77 2.82 28.33 0.47
C ARG A 77 1.56 29.18 0.53
N ALA A 78 1.18 29.57 1.74
CA ALA A 78 0.13 30.56 1.94
C ALA A 78 0.56 31.90 1.31
N THR A 79 -0.25 32.40 0.37
CA THR A 79 -0.04 33.74 -0.21
C THR A 79 -0.70 34.78 0.71
N TYR A 80 0.07 35.80 1.08
CA TYR A 80 -0.46 36.91 1.87
C TYR A 80 -1.52 37.68 1.06
N PRO A 81 -2.65 38.06 1.67
CA PRO A 81 -3.73 38.74 0.95
C PRO A 81 -3.25 40.06 0.35
N ALA A 82 -3.77 40.38 -0.82
CA ALA A 82 -3.45 41.64 -1.47
C ALA A 82 -4.02 42.84 -0.69
N PRO A 83 -3.46 44.05 -0.83
CA PRO A 83 -3.91 45.22 -0.06
C PRO A 83 -5.41 45.55 -0.20
N TYR A 84 -6.02 45.21 -1.34
CA TYR A 84 -7.45 45.41 -1.56
C TYR A 84 -8.32 44.43 -0.76
N GLU A 85 -7.87 43.19 -0.59
CA GLU A 85 -8.57 42.17 0.21
C GLU A 85 -8.50 42.50 1.69
N GLN A 86 -7.34 42.96 2.16
CA GLN A 86 -7.17 43.43 3.54
C GLN A 86 -8.12 44.56 3.89
N ARG A 87 -8.30 45.53 2.98
CA ARG A 87 -9.26 46.64 3.16
C ARG A 87 -10.69 46.12 3.27
N ARG A 88 -11.08 45.14 2.45
CA ARG A 88 -12.41 44.53 2.51
C ARG A 88 -12.65 43.81 3.84
N TYR A 89 -11.65 43.09 4.36
CA TYR A 89 -11.75 42.48 5.69
C TYR A 89 -11.87 43.52 6.80
N LEU A 90 -11.16 44.64 6.70
CA LEU A 90 -11.25 45.74 7.66
C LEU A 90 -12.65 46.36 7.65
N VAL A 91 -13.24 46.57 6.48
CA VAL A 91 -14.63 47.05 6.35
C VAL A 91 -15.62 46.04 6.95
N GLN A 92 -15.47 44.74 6.67
CA GLN A 92 -16.32 43.71 7.25
C GLN A 92 -16.23 43.67 8.79
N GLY A 93 -15.02 43.78 9.34
CA GLY A 93 -14.80 43.87 10.79
C GLY A 93 -15.46 45.11 11.40
N ALA A 94 -15.32 46.28 10.75
CA ALA A 94 -15.94 47.51 11.21
C ALA A 94 -17.47 47.40 11.25
N ILE A 95 -18.10 46.83 10.21
CA ILE A 95 -19.54 46.60 10.16
C ILE A 95 -19.98 45.65 11.29
N ALA A 96 -19.24 44.57 11.51
CA ALA A 96 -19.54 43.61 12.57
C ALA A 96 -19.50 44.26 13.97
N ILE A 97 -18.49 45.10 14.24
CA ILE A 97 -18.37 45.82 15.51
C ILE A 97 -19.56 46.76 15.73
N VAL A 98 -19.93 47.55 14.71
CA VAL A 98 -21.09 48.45 14.79
C VAL A 98 -22.37 47.67 15.06
N PHE A 99 -22.55 46.54 14.39
CA PHE A 99 -23.73 45.69 14.57
C PHE A 99 -23.84 45.13 16.00
N VAL A 100 -22.74 44.61 16.55
CA VAL A 100 -22.71 44.10 17.93
C VAL A 100 -22.96 45.23 18.93
N ALA A 101 -22.32 46.39 18.76
CA ALA A 101 -22.54 47.55 19.62
C ALA A 101 -24.00 48.01 19.58
N PHE A 102 -24.64 47.98 18.42
CA PHE A 102 -26.05 48.32 18.27
C PHE A 102 -26.97 47.34 19.00
N ILE A 103 -26.72 46.03 18.90
CA ILE A 103 -27.49 45.01 19.65
C ILE A 103 -27.38 45.26 21.15
N VAL A 104 -26.16 45.47 21.66
CA VAL A 104 -25.93 45.75 23.08
C VAL A 104 -26.67 47.02 23.50
N TRP A 105 -26.60 48.09 22.70
CA TRP A 105 -27.30 49.34 22.98
C TRP A 105 -28.82 49.18 23.05
N VAL A 106 -29.42 48.44 22.11
CA VAL A 106 -30.86 48.14 22.13
C VAL A 106 -31.23 47.32 23.36
N ALA A 107 -30.45 46.29 23.71
CA ALA A 107 -30.70 45.46 24.89
C ALA A 107 -30.69 46.29 26.19
N PHE A 108 -29.73 47.21 26.33
CA PHE A 108 -29.70 48.15 27.46
C PHE A 108 -30.89 49.11 27.47
N THR A 109 -31.35 49.56 26.30
CA THR A 109 -32.45 50.54 26.20
C THR A 109 -33.81 49.93 26.58
N VAL A 110 -33.98 48.62 26.34
CA VAL A 110 -35.24 47.89 26.63
C VAL A 110 -35.26 47.26 28.02
N SER A 111 -34.10 47.10 28.67
CA SER A 111 -33.99 46.60 30.05
C SER A 111 -34.43 47.61 31.09
#